data_AF-A0A9X0QWP4-F1
#
_entry.id   AF-A0A9X0QWP4-F1
#
_cell.length_a   1.000
_cell.length_b   1.000
_cell.length_c   1.000
_cell.angle_alpha   90.00
_cell.angle_beta   90.00
_cell.angle_gamma   90.00
#
_symmetry.space_group_name_H-M   'P 1'
#
loop_
_entity.id
_entity.type
_entity.pdbx_description
1 polymer ?
#
loop_
_entity_poly.entity_id
_entity_poly.type
_entity_poly.pdbx_seq_one_letter_code
_entity_poly.pdbx_strand_id
1 'polypeptide(L)'
;MTFKPLGPSAPRGWPVERLQDLLRRFESDPATATEWWRIASHQSAKISDRIYLFKQGDHPRGIFGIGTIIDGPKFLATDTDDERPRHRALVGFNRLVDPTKGFLLPLEAIEDVVPGQLINAMASGYSVPDQIAEELDKRLAGQQPVASGRVGEDWTPAQVEAVVSAYFAMMRLEAQGSPYTKSSFNEQVRAATGRSKGSVEFKFQNLSAVLDSMGLQWIAGYKPRGHGQVGAIKDALEGYLGSHQGFADKLEPSLPEPPPVPPSVSGVFTEPPELSIPKSPSAAPVRVQKWNRAASDARNRTLGEQGERFVVSVERRRLTAEGRSDLAARVIHTALDEGDGAGFDVASFDADGSPRLIEVKTTNGPAETPFYVTANEVRVSEDRADSYLLYRVYGFAKEPRIYCLKGSLKSGAVRLEATVYRASR
;
A
#
# COMPACT_ATOMS: atom_id res chain seq x y z
N MET A 1 -31.31 -6.60 -13.41
CA MET A 1 -32.13 -5.44 -13.85
C MET A 1 -31.23 -4.27 -14.19
N THR A 2 -31.67 -3.36 -15.06
CA THR A 2 -30.83 -2.22 -15.49
C THR A 2 -31.45 -0.87 -15.11
N PHE A 3 -30.57 0.10 -14.88
CA PHE A 3 -30.88 1.50 -14.62
C PHE A 3 -30.10 2.35 -15.63
N LYS A 4 -30.74 3.27 -16.34
CA LYS A 4 -30.05 4.26 -17.17
C LYS A 4 -30.60 5.63 -16.76
N PRO A 5 -29.79 6.58 -16.28
CA PRO A 5 -30.29 7.88 -15.83
C PRO A 5 -30.91 8.66 -17.00
N LEU A 6 -31.93 9.46 -16.71
CA LEU A 6 -32.52 10.41 -17.65
C LEU A 6 -31.47 11.45 -18.04
N GLY A 7 -31.29 11.68 -19.33
CA GLY A 7 -30.33 12.66 -19.84
C GLY A 7 -30.36 12.80 -21.37
N PRO A 8 -29.50 13.65 -21.95
CA PRO A 8 -29.51 13.92 -23.39
C PRO A 8 -29.32 12.67 -24.26
N SER A 9 -28.45 11.75 -23.82
CA SER A 9 -28.19 10.46 -24.48
C SER A 9 -29.21 9.35 -24.13
N ALA A 10 -30.18 9.67 -23.26
CA ALA A 10 -31.17 8.76 -22.72
C ALA A 10 -32.46 9.50 -22.33
N PRO A 11 -33.22 10.05 -23.31
CA PRO A 11 -34.41 10.86 -23.03
C PRO A 11 -35.56 10.06 -22.40
N ARG A 12 -35.48 8.73 -22.39
CA ARG A 12 -36.40 7.82 -21.67
C ARG A 12 -35.71 7.12 -20.50
N GLY A 13 -34.63 7.71 -20.00
CA GLY A 13 -33.93 7.24 -18.82
C GLY A 13 -34.74 7.49 -17.55
N TRP A 14 -34.26 6.94 -16.46
CA TRP A 14 -34.90 7.01 -15.16
C TRP A 14 -34.69 8.38 -14.50
N PRO A 15 -35.74 9.03 -13.95
CA PRO A 15 -35.60 10.31 -13.27
C PRO A 15 -34.63 10.21 -12.08
N VAL A 16 -33.69 11.15 -11.99
CA VAL A 16 -32.65 11.13 -10.94
C VAL A 16 -33.26 11.39 -9.57
N GLU A 17 -34.29 12.22 -9.51
CA GLU A 17 -35.02 12.58 -8.30
C GLU A 17 -35.72 11.37 -7.68
N ARG A 18 -36.29 10.48 -8.53
CA ARG A 18 -36.90 9.22 -8.10
C ARG A 18 -35.88 8.26 -7.50
N LEU A 19 -34.68 8.19 -8.10
CA LEU A 19 -33.59 7.39 -7.53
C LEU A 19 -33.12 7.96 -6.18
N GLN A 20 -32.97 9.28 -6.07
CA GLN A 20 -32.61 9.93 -4.80
C GLN A 20 -33.68 9.70 -3.73
N ASP A 21 -34.96 9.70 -4.11
CA ASP A 21 -36.05 9.35 -3.19
C ASP A 21 -35.97 7.90 -2.71
N LEU A 22 -35.72 6.96 -3.62
CA LEU A 22 -35.51 5.55 -3.28
C LEU A 22 -34.31 5.36 -2.34
N LEU A 23 -33.20 6.06 -2.58
CA LEU A 23 -32.02 6.04 -1.73
C LEU A 23 -32.32 6.57 -0.32
N ARG A 24 -33.04 7.70 -0.22
CA ARG A 24 -33.46 8.25 1.08
C ARG A 24 -34.36 7.29 1.85
N ARG A 25 -35.33 6.65 1.16
CA ARG A 25 -36.18 5.62 1.77
C ARG A 25 -35.36 4.43 2.26
N PHE A 26 -34.38 3.99 1.48
CA PHE A 26 -33.49 2.89 1.86
C PHE A 26 -32.61 3.23 3.08
N GLU A 27 -32.07 4.45 3.13
CA GLU A 27 -31.30 4.93 4.28
C GLU A 27 -32.14 5.08 5.55
N SER A 28 -33.42 5.49 5.43
CA SER A 28 -34.30 5.64 6.60
C SER A 28 -34.84 4.31 7.11
N ASP A 29 -35.32 3.46 6.20
CA ASP A 29 -35.86 2.13 6.51
C ASP A 29 -35.78 1.25 5.25
N PRO A 30 -34.80 0.32 5.19
CA PRO A 30 -34.66 -0.61 4.06
C PRO A 30 -35.93 -1.38 3.70
N ALA A 31 -36.83 -1.65 4.66
CA ALA A 31 -38.08 -2.36 4.39
C ALA A 31 -39.05 -1.55 3.51
N THR A 32 -38.91 -0.22 3.50
CA THR A 32 -39.75 0.71 2.73
C THR A 32 -39.18 1.05 1.35
N ALA A 33 -37.94 0.65 1.08
CA ALA A 33 -37.25 0.86 -0.18
C ALA A 33 -37.70 -0.17 -1.22
N THR A 34 -38.93 0.00 -1.67
CA THR A 34 -39.53 -0.81 -2.73
C THR A 34 -39.78 0.03 -3.96
N GLU A 35 -39.61 -0.57 -5.14
CA GLU A 35 -39.80 0.14 -6.40
C GLU A 35 -40.27 -0.78 -7.53
N TRP A 36 -41.22 -0.31 -8.34
CA TRP A 36 -41.70 -1.04 -9.51
C TRP A 36 -40.68 -0.94 -10.65
N TRP A 37 -39.78 -1.92 -10.76
CA TRP A 37 -38.69 -1.89 -11.72
C TRP A 37 -39.05 -2.59 -13.04
N ARG A 38 -38.62 -2.00 -14.17
CA ARG A 38 -38.90 -2.57 -15.50
C ARG A 38 -38.21 -3.92 -15.70
N ILE A 39 -38.97 -4.90 -16.20
CA ILE A 39 -38.52 -6.26 -16.53
C ILE A 39 -39.04 -6.65 -17.92
N ALA A 40 -38.31 -6.25 -18.96
CA ALA A 40 -38.74 -6.45 -20.34
C ALA A 40 -38.45 -7.87 -20.85
N SER A 41 -37.30 -8.45 -20.48
CA SER A 41 -36.77 -9.67 -21.10
C SER A 41 -37.15 -10.99 -20.41
N HIS A 42 -37.38 -10.99 -19.09
CA HIS A 42 -37.65 -12.21 -18.31
C HIS A 42 -38.91 -12.05 -17.45
N GLN A 43 -40.07 -12.14 -18.08
CA GLN A 43 -41.38 -11.97 -17.42
C GLN A 43 -41.80 -13.19 -16.58
N SER A 44 -41.01 -14.27 -16.61
CA SER A 44 -41.15 -15.48 -15.78
C SER A 44 -40.50 -15.38 -14.40
N ALA A 45 -39.95 -14.21 -14.03
CA ALA A 45 -39.35 -14.00 -12.73
C ALA A 45 -40.36 -14.19 -11.59
N LYS A 46 -39.95 -14.83 -10.50
CA LYS A 46 -40.80 -15.22 -9.37
C LYS A 46 -40.53 -14.35 -8.15
N ILE A 47 -41.48 -14.35 -7.23
CA ILE A 47 -41.26 -13.77 -5.89
C ILE A 47 -40.07 -14.48 -5.25
N SER A 48 -39.24 -13.71 -4.53
CA SER A 48 -37.96 -14.10 -3.95
C SER A 48 -36.81 -14.32 -4.92
N ASP A 49 -37.02 -14.20 -6.24
CA ASP A 49 -35.89 -14.18 -7.18
C ASP A 49 -34.96 -13.02 -6.87
N ARG A 50 -33.66 -13.32 -6.90
CA ARG A 50 -32.60 -12.35 -6.60
C ARG A 50 -32.36 -11.44 -7.79
N ILE A 51 -32.12 -10.17 -7.52
CA ILE A 51 -31.84 -9.18 -8.56
C ILE A 51 -30.55 -8.45 -8.27
N TYR A 52 -29.76 -8.22 -9.32
CA TYR A 52 -28.66 -7.27 -9.35
C TYR A 52 -29.09 -6.08 -10.19
N LEU A 53 -28.94 -4.87 -9.64
CA LEU A 53 -29.30 -3.63 -10.30
C LEU A 53 -28.04 -2.96 -10.85
N PHE A 54 -27.96 -2.88 -12.18
CA PHE A 54 -26.78 -2.44 -12.91
C PHE A 54 -27.00 -1.10 -13.60
N LYS A 55 -26.09 -0.13 -13.41
CA LYS A 55 -26.13 1.15 -14.13
C LYS A 55 -25.57 1.00 -15.55
N GLN A 56 -26.40 1.39 -16.52
CA GLN A 56 -26.10 1.52 -17.94
C GLN A 56 -25.92 2.98 -18.35
N GLY A 57 -25.54 3.17 -19.62
CA GLY A 57 -25.19 4.48 -20.18
C GLY A 57 -23.72 4.79 -19.99
N ASP A 58 -23.40 6.08 -19.95
CA ASP A 58 -22.03 6.57 -19.93
C ASP A 58 -21.29 6.12 -18.66
N HIS A 59 -19.98 5.86 -18.80
CA HIS A 59 -19.11 5.51 -17.68
C HIS A 59 -19.16 6.58 -16.57
N PRO A 60 -19.05 6.19 -15.28
CA PRO A 60 -18.77 4.83 -14.79
C PRO A 60 -20.03 3.94 -14.68
N ARG A 61 -19.83 2.61 -14.71
CA ARG A 61 -20.88 1.59 -14.72
C ARG A 61 -20.61 0.56 -13.63
N GLY A 62 -21.66 -0.15 -13.19
CA GLY A 62 -21.52 -1.18 -12.15
C GLY A 62 -22.85 -1.58 -11.52
N ILE A 63 -22.81 -2.59 -10.67
CA ILE A 63 -23.92 -3.00 -9.81
C ILE A 63 -23.97 -2.05 -8.62
N PHE A 64 -25.08 -1.36 -8.43
CA PHE A 64 -25.28 -0.44 -7.30
C PHE A 64 -26.44 -0.83 -6.38
N GLY A 65 -27.21 -1.85 -6.76
CA GLY A 65 -28.30 -2.36 -5.94
C GLY A 65 -28.40 -3.88 -6.00
N ILE A 66 -28.81 -4.47 -4.89
CA ILE A 66 -29.17 -5.88 -4.75
C ILE A 66 -30.50 -5.93 -4.04
N GLY A 67 -31.32 -6.89 -4.44
CA GLY A 67 -32.64 -7.05 -3.85
C GLY A 67 -33.28 -8.38 -4.22
N THR A 68 -34.56 -8.45 -3.94
CA THR A 68 -35.42 -9.56 -4.31
C THR A 68 -36.72 -9.05 -4.90
N ILE A 69 -37.32 -9.83 -5.77
CA ILE A 69 -38.69 -9.59 -6.24
C ILE A 69 -39.65 -9.85 -5.08
N ILE A 70 -40.42 -8.84 -4.70
CA ILE A 70 -41.43 -8.94 -3.64
C ILE A 70 -42.85 -9.08 -4.22
N ASP A 71 -43.06 -8.63 -5.45
CA ASP A 71 -44.28 -8.88 -6.23
C ASP A 71 -43.91 -9.14 -7.70
N GLY A 72 -44.52 -10.15 -8.28
CA GLY A 72 -44.14 -10.67 -9.60
C GLY A 72 -44.40 -9.68 -10.76
N PRO A 73 -43.94 -10.01 -11.98
CA PRO A 73 -44.13 -9.15 -13.15
C PRO A 73 -45.61 -8.84 -13.43
N LYS A 74 -45.97 -7.56 -13.40
CA LYS A 74 -47.28 -7.03 -13.76
C LYS A 74 -47.17 -6.03 -14.90
N PHE A 75 -48.23 -5.91 -15.68
CA PHE A 75 -48.33 -4.93 -16.76
C PHE A 75 -49.02 -3.67 -16.23
N LEU A 76 -48.23 -2.65 -15.90
CA LEU A 76 -48.74 -1.42 -15.26
C LEU A 76 -47.98 -0.18 -15.73
N ALA A 77 -48.64 0.97 -15.65
CA ALA A 77 -48.03 2.28 -15.84
C ALA A 77 -47.51 2.81 -14.51
N THR A 78 -46.37 3.48 -14.55
CA THR A 78 -45.84 4.26 -13.43
C THR A 78 -45.61 5.69 -13.90
N ASP A 79 -45.41 6.61 -12.97
CA ASP A 79 -45.01 7.99 -13.26
C ASP A 79 -43.63 8.11 -13.93
N THR A 80 -42.87 7.00 -14.02
CA THR A 80 -41.59 6.91 -14.75
C THR A 80 -41.73 6.49 -16.21
N ASP A 81 -42.93 6.11 -16.66
CA ASP A 81 -43.24 5.86 -18.06
C ASP A 81 -44.06 7.04 -18.59
N ASP A 82 -43.94 7.38 -19.88
CA ASP A 82 -44.79 8.37 -20.57
C ASP A 82 -46.27 7.90 -20.66
N GLU A 83 -46.87 7.57 -19.51
CA GLU A 83 -48.21 7.01 -19.27
C GLU A 83 -48.50 5.67 -19.98
N ARG A 84 -47.49 5.03 -20.58
CA ARG A 84 -47.63 3.75 -21.27
C ARG A 84 -47.27 2.59 -20.35
N PRO A 85 -48.15 1.59 -20.17
CA PRO A 85 -47.86 0.44 -19.33
C PRO A 85 -46.70 -0.40 -19.85
N ARG A 86 -45.92 -0.95 -18.91
CA ARG A 86 -44.76 -1.82 -19.16
C ARG A 86 -44.79 -2.99 -18.17
N HIS A 87 -44.11 -4.08 -18.53
CA HIS A 87 -43.87 -5.17 -17.58
C HIS A 87 -42.89 -4.70 -16.49
N ARG A 88 -43.33 -4.77 -15.24
CA ARG A 88 -42.59 -4.34 -14.06
C ARG A 88 -42.75 -5.37 -12.95
N ALA A 89 -41.69 -5.60 -12.20
CA ALA A 89 -41.74 -6.39 -10.96
C ALA A 89 -41.47 -5.44 -9.79
N LEU A 90 -42.14 -5.65 -8.65
CA LEU A 90 -41.86 -4.88 -7.46
C LEU A 90 -40.60 -5.46 -6.81
N VAL A 91 -39.60 -4.60 -6.64
CA VAL A 91 -38.30 -4.97 -6.10
C VAL A 91 -38.17 -4.38 -4.71
N GLY A 92 -37.78 -5.20 -3.73
CA GLY A 92 -37.28 -4.74 -2.44
C GLY A 92 -35.76 -4.82 -2.42
N PHE A 93 -35.09 -3.77 -1.95
CA PHE A 93 -33.63 -3.71 -1.91
C PHE A 93 -33.09 -4.10 -0.54
N ASN A 94 -32.00 -4.87 -0.51
CA ASN A 94 -31.26 -5.20 0.71
C ASN A 94 -29.87 -4.54 0.76
N ARG A 95 -29.34 -4.13 -0.39
CA ARG A 95 -28.16 -3.26 -0.52
C ARG A 95 -28.43 -2.29 -1.65
N LEU A 96 -28.27 -1.00 -1.41
CA LEU A 96 -28.44 0.04 -2.43
C LEU A 96 -27.46 1.18 -2.14
N VAL A 97 -26.74 1.64 -3.16
CA VAL A 97 -25.84 2.79 -3.08
C VAL A 97 -26.13 3.77 -4.22
N ASP A 98 -25.75 5.03 -4.03
CA ASP A 98 -25.90 6.05 -5.06
C ASP A 98 -24.92 5.81 -6.23
N PRO A 99 -25.40 5.46 -7.45
CA PRO A 99 -24.56 5.14 -8.59
C PRO A 99 -23.84 6.35 -9.19
N THR A 100 -24.12 7.57 -8.70
CA THR A 100 -23.32 8.76 -9.01
C THR A 100 -22.09 8.88 -8.10
N LYS A 101 -22.10 8.18 -6.96
CA LYS A 101 -21.04 8.20 -5.95
C LYS A 101 -20.20 6.92 -5.95
N GLY A 102 -20.74 5.79 -6.39
CA GLY A 102 -20.01 4.53 -6.48
C GLY A 102 -20.89 3.32 -6.79
N PHE A 103 -20.31 2.13 -6.72
CA PHE A 103 -20.98 0.85 -7.00
C PHE A 103 -20.69 -0.15 -5.90
N LEU A 104 -21.64 -1.07 -5.66
CA LEU A 104 -21.40 -2.27 -4.85
C LEU A 104 -20.37 -3.16 -5.54
N LEU A 105 -20.49 -3.33 -6.86
CA LEU A 105 -19.45 -3.93 -7.71
C LEU A 105 -19.28 -3.06 -8.96
N PRO A 106 -18.15 -2.35 -9.13
CA PRO A 106 -17.90 -1.58 -10.34
C PRO A 106 -17.69 -2.51 -11.54
N LEU A 107 -17.81 -1.99 -12.76
CA LEU A 107 -17.75 -2.81 -13.99
C LEU A 107 -16.45 -3.63 -14.08
N GLU A 108 -15.33 -3.03 -13.70
CA GLU A 108 -14.00 -3.65 -13.72
C GLU A 108 -13.90 -4.85 -12.77
N ALA A 109 -14.75 -4.89 -11.73
CA ALA A 109 -14.81 -5.98 -10.77
C ALA A 109 -15.80 -7.09 -11.17
N ILE A 110 -16.45 -7.00 -12.33
CA ILE A 110 -17.41 -8.01 -12.80
C ILE A 110 -17.21 -8.40 -14.27
N GLU A 111 -16.42 -7.65 -15.05
CA GLU A 111 -16.28 -7.85 -16.50
C GLU A 111 -15.59 -9.17 -16.89
N ASP A 112 -14.84 -9.77 -15.96
CA ASP A 112 -14.21 -11.09 -16.11
C ASP A 112 -15.20 -12.25 -15.91
N VAL A 113 -16.35 -12.01 -15.27
CA VAL A 113 -17.34 -13.04 -14.93
C VAL A 113 -18.67 -12.85 -15.63
N VAL A 114 -19.14 -11.61 -15.73
CA VAL A 114 -20.44 -11.28 -16.32
C VAL A 114 -20.27 -11.13 -17.84
N PRO A 115 -20.96 -11.93 -18.65
CA PRO A 115 -20.85 -11.85 -20.10
C PRO A 115 -21.15 -10.47 -20.65
N GLY A 116 -20.41 -10.06 -21.69
CA GLY A 116 -20.61 -8.81 -22.41
C GLY A 116 -22.06 -8.59 -22.88
N GLN A 117 -22.81 -9.66 -23.17
CA GLN A 117 -24.22 -9.60 -23.52
C GLN A 117 -25.12 -9.10 -22.37
N LEU A 118 -24.83 -9.49 -21.12
CA LEU A 118 -25.55 -9.00 -19.94
C LEU A 118 -25.12 -7.58 -19.58
N ILE A 119 -23.81 -7.31 -19.69
CA ILE A 119 -23.22 -5.97 -19.49
C ILE A 119 -23.87 -4.97 -20.46
N ASN A 120 -23.89 -5.27 -21.75
CA ASN A 120 -24.39 -4.39 -22.81
C ASN A 120 -25.85 -4.65 -23.20
N ALA A 121 -26.63 -5.24 -22.28
CA ALA A 121 -28.03 -5.57 -22.48
C ALA A 121 -28.86 -4.37 -22.97
N MET A 122 -29.57 -4.50 -24.09
CA MET A 122 -30.44 -3.44 -24.62
C MET A 122 -31.81 -3.35 -23.91
N ALA A 123 -32.07 -4.25 -22.97
CA ALA A 123 -33.32 -4.35 -22.23
C ALA A 123 -33.05 -4.72 -20.76
N SER A 124 -33.95 -4.34 -19.86
CA SER A 124 -33.87 -4.75 -18.46
C SER A 124 -34.48 -6.13 -18.26
N GLY A 125 -33.95 -6.88 -17.31
CA GLY A 125 -34.54 -8.14 -16.86
C GLY A 125 -33.98 -9.36 -17.58
N TYR A 126 -32.70 -9.40 -17.90
CA TYR A 126 -32.05 -10.65 -18.30
C TYR A 126 -31.81 -11.55 -17.08
N SER A 127 -31.97 -12.86 -17.27
CA SER A 127 -31.60 -13.84 -16.26
C SER A 127 -30.08 -13.92 -16.16
N VAL A 128 -29.57 -14.01 -14.92
CA VAL A 128 -28.15 -14.21 -14.63
C VAL A 128 -27.98 -15.70 -14.32
N PRO A 129 -27.12 -16.44 -15.05
CA PRO A 129 -26.85 -17.85 -14.75
C PRO A 129 -26.37 -18.05 -13.31
N ASP A 130 -26.78 -19.16 -12.67
CA ASP A 130 -26.50 -19.42 -11.25
C ASP A 130 -25.01 -19.34 -10.89
N GLN A 131 -24.14 -19.89 -11.76
CA GLN A 131 -22.68 -19.82 -11.56
C GLN A 131 -22.16 -18.38 -11.52
N ILE A 132 -22.71 -17.48 -12.34
CA ILE A 132 -22.34 -16.06 -12.34
C ILE A 132 -22.90 -15.38 -11.10
N ALA A 133 -24.14 -15.71 -10.72
CA ALA A 133 -24.77 -15.15 -9.52
C ALA A 133 -23.99 -15.53 -8.25
N GLU A 134 -23.59 -16.79 -8.10
CA GLU A 134 -22.75 -17.25 -6.98
C GLU A 134 -21.41 -16.50 -6.90
N GLU A 135 -20.76 -16.27 -8.05
CA GLU A 135 -19.49 -15.55 -8.09
C GLU A 135 -19.66 -14.06 -7.76
N LEU A 136 -20.73 -13.43 -8.24
CA LEU A 136 -21.10 -12.08 -7.82
C LEU A 136 -21.32 -12.01 -6.32
N ASP A 137 -22.00 -13.00 -5.72
CA ASP A 137 -22.23 -13.03 -4.28
C ASP A 137 -20.96 -13.23 -3.48
N LYS A 138 -20.03 -14.07 -3.94
CA LYS A 138 -18.71 -14.22 -3.30
C LYS A 138 -17.96 -12.89 -3.27
N ARG A 139 -17.98 -12.15 -4.38
CA ARG A 139 -17.37 -10.81 -4.47
C ARG A 139 -18.07 -9.81 -3.55
N LEU A 140 -19.40 -9.90 -3.45
CA LEU A 140 -20.20 -9.06 -2.56
C LEU A 140 -20.05 -9.40 -1.07
N ALA A 141 -19.75 -10.67 -0.74
CA ALA A 141 -19.53 -11.16 0.62
C ALA A 141 -18.08 -10.95 1.09
N GLY A 142 -17.11 -10.98 0.17
CA GLY A 142 -15.70 -10.66 0.42
C GLY A 142 -15.42 -9.15 0.58
N GLN A 143 -16.39 -8.29 0.27
CA GLN A 143 -16.31 -6.84 0.42
C GLN A 143 -17.09 -6.37 1.66
N GLN A 144 -16.38 -6.10 2.76
CA GLN A 144 -16.89 -5.16 3.76
C GLN A 144 -17.11 -3.78 3.10
N PRO A 145 -18.13 -3.00 3.51
CA PRO A 145 -18.47 -1.75 2.86
C PRO A 145 -17.28 -0.79 2.86
N VAL A 146 -16.81 -0.39 1.68
CA VAL A 146 -15.82 0.68 1.55
C VAL A 146 -16.53 2.00 1.85
N ALA A 147 -16.41 2.47 3.08
CA ALA A 147 -16.89 3.79 3.47
C ALA A 147 -16.19 4.86 2.60
N SER A 148 -16.98 5.67 1.89
CA SER A 148 -16.52 6.85 1.18
C SER A 148 -15.97 7.86 2.19
N GLY A 149 -14.65 7.91 2.33
CA GLY A 149 -14.00 8.82 3.26
C GLY A 149 -14.27 10.28 2.88
N ARG A 150 -15.15 10.98 3.63
CA ARG A 150 -15.38 12.42 3.48
C ARG A 150 -14.08 13.21 3.72
N VAL A 151 -14.04 14.45 3.24
CA VAL A 151 -12.94 15.39 3.55
C VAL A 151 -12.87 15.59 5.07
N GLY A 152 -11.79 15.11 5.70
CA GLY A 152 -11.60 15.12 7.16
C GLY A 152 -11.65 13.75 7.85
N GLU A 153 -12.10 12.69 7.17
CA GLU A 153 -12.07 11.31 7.70
C GLU A 153 -10.73 10.61 7.40
N ASP A 154 -10.28 9.75 8.31
CA ASP A 154 -9.04 8.98 8.15
C ASP A 154 -9.08 8.05 6.92
N TRP A 155 -7.93 7.83 6.30
CA TRP A 155 -7.82 6.96 5.12
C TRP A 155 -7.97 5.50 5.53
N THR A 156 -8.90 4.78 4.89
CA THR A 156 -9.09 3.35 5.16
C THR A 156 -7.98 2.52 4.52
N PRO A 157 -7.69 1.30 5.02
CA PRO A 157 -6.67 0.44 4.43
C PRO A 157 -6.87 0.20 2.93
N ALA A 158 -8.11 -0.04 2.48
CA ALA A 158 -8.44 -0.22 1.07
C ALA A 158 -8.19 1.05 0.23
N GLN A 159 -8.46 2.24 0.80
CA GLN A 159 -8.14 3.50 0.12
C GLN A 159 -6.63 3.70 0.00
N VAL A 160 -5.88 3.34 1.05
CA VAL A 160 -4.41 3.39 1.00
C VAL A 160 -3.87 2.42 -0.05
N GLU A 161 -4.39 1.20 -0.11
CA GLU A 161 -4.02 0.20 -1.12
C GLU A 161 -4.26 0.69 -2.55
N ALA A 162 -5.40 1.34 -2.82
CA ALA A 162 -5.70 1.93 -4.12
C ALA A 162 -4.68 3.00 -4.53
N VAL A 163 -4.26 3.86 -3.57
CA VAL A 163 -3.21 4.85 -3.81
C VAL A 163 -1.88 4.16 -4.10
N VAL A 164 -1.47 3.19 -3.27
CA VAL A 164 -0.21 2.46 -3.41
C VAL A 164 -0.13 1.76 -4.76
N SER A 165 -1.19 1.06 -5.16
CA SER A 165 -1.27 0.34 -6.43
C SER A 165 -1.14 1.27 -7.64
N ALA A 166 -1.88 2.39 -7.64
CA ALA A 166 -1.81 3.37 -8.72
C ALA A 166 -0.43 4.05 -8.80
N TYR A 167 0.17 4.36 -7.66
CA TYR A 167 1.51 4.95 -7.61
C TYR A 167 2.55 4.02 -8.22
N PHE A 168 2.53 2.74 -7.85
CA PHE A 168 3.45 1.75 -8.38
C PHE A 168 3.19 1.38 -9.85
N ALA A 169 1.94 1.42 -10.31
CA ALA A 169 1.63 1.27 -11.73
C ALA A 169 2.27 2.39 -12.57
N MET A 170 2.26 3.63 -12.08
CA MET A 170 2.98 4.73 -12.73
C MET A 170 4.50 4.49 -12.74
N MET A 171 5.08 4.01 -11.63
CA MET A 171 6.52 3.70 -11.59
C MET A 171 6.92 2.61 -12.59
N ARG A 172 6.06 1.61 -12.84
CA ARG A 172 6.30 0.59 -13.89
C ARG A 172 6.40 1.21 -15.27
N LEU A 173 5.46 2.09 -15.60
CA LEU A 173 5.43 2.77 -16.90
C LEU A 173 6.66 3.66 -17.06
N GLU A 174 7.04 4.39 -16.01
CA GLU A 174 8.23 5.24 -16.00
C GLU A 174 9.53 4.44 -16.18
N ALA A 175 9.70 3.32 -15.46
CA ALA A 175 10.87 2.45 -15.59
C ALA A 175 10.98 1.81 -17.00
N GLN A 176 9.85 1.60 -17.68
CA GLN A 176 9.80 1.07 -19.05
C GLN A 176 9.94 2.16 -20.12
N GLY A 177 10.08 3.44 -19.73
CA GLY A 177 10.06 4.58 -20.66
C GLY A 177 8.72 4.76 -21.38
N SER A 178 7.64 4.13 -20.89
CA SER A 178 6.31 4.23 -21.48
C SER A 178 5.64 5.54 -21.07
N PRO A 179 5.02 6.28 -22.00
CA PRO A 179 4.32 7.51 -21.68
C PRO A 179 3.11 7.21 -20.78
N TYR A 180 2.90 8.06 -19.77
CA TYR A 180 1.74 7.97 -18.87
C TYR A 180 1.30 9.36 -18.39
N THR A 181 0.04 9.48 -17.98
CA THR A 181 -0.53 10.75 -17.51
C THR A 181 -0.90 10.66 -16.03
N LYS A 182 -0.18 11.41 -15.18
CA LYS A 182 -0.43 11.48 -13.73
C LYS A 182 -1.87 11.83 -13.36
N SER A 183 -2.51 12.69 -14.15
CA SER A 183 -3.92 13.06 -13.94
C SER A 183 -4.88 11.88 -14.13
N SER A 184 -4.57 10.93 -15.02
CA SER A 184 -5.40 9.74 -15.24
C SER A 184 -5.34 8.79 -14.04
N PHE A 185 -4.15 8.55 -13.50
CA PHE A 185 -3.99 7.74 -12.28
C PHE A 185 -4.61 8.41 -11.05
N ASN A 186 -4.50 9.74 -10.93
CA ASN A 186 -5.20 10.46 -9.89
C ASN A 186 -6.72 10.26 -9.98
N GLU A 187 -7.28 10.37 -11.19
CA GLU A 187 -8.70 10.13 -11.44
C GLU A 187 -9.15 8.72 -11.07
N GLN A 188 -8.34 7.69 -11.41
CA GLN A 188 -8.59 6.30 -11.01
C GLN A 188 -8.64 6.16 -9.48
N VAL A 189 -7.67 6.72 -8.75
CA VAL A 189 -7.66 6.66 -7.29
C VAL A 189 -8.83 7.43 -6.70
N ARG A 190 -9.21 8.58 -7.25
CA ARG A 190 -10.40 9.32 -6.79
C ARG A 190 -11.66 8.51 -7.00
N ALA A 191 -11.79 7.83 -8.14
CA ALA A 191 -12.92 6.95 -8.41
C ALA A 191 -12.99 5.77 -7.42
N ALA A 192 -11.83 5.19 -7.06
CA ALA A 192 -11.75 4.08 -6.11
C ALA A 192 -11.95 4.50 -4.65
N THR A 193 -11.62 5.75 -4.28
CA THR A 193 -11.56 6.17 -2.88
C THR A 193 -12.60 7.22 -2.48
N GLY A 194 -13.22 7.90 -3.45
CA GLY A 194 -14.09 9.05 -3.21
C GLY A 194 -13.35 10.31 -2.74
N ARG A 195 -12.01 10.29 -2.69
CA ARG A 195 -11.19 11.41 -2.20
C ARG A 195 -11.05 12.51 -3.24
N SER A 196 -10.74 13.72 -2.79
CA SER A 196 -10.51 14.86 -3.69
C SER A 196 -9.17 14.72 -4.43
N LYS A 197 -9.05 15.38 -5.58
CA LYS A 197 -7.80 15.44 -6.36
C LYS A 197 -6.59 15.83 -5.50
N GLY A 198 -6.71 16.91 -4.73
CA GLY A 198 -5.65 17.37 -3.85
C GLY A 198 -5.31 16.38 -2.73
N SER A 199 -6.31 15.67 -2.19
CA SER A 199 -6.07 14.65 -1.17
C SER A 199 -5.29 13.45 -1.71
N VAL A 200 -5.60 13.03 -2.94
CA VAL A 200 -4.87 11.97 -3.64
C VAL A 200 -3.45 12.41 -3.99
N GLU A 201 -3.27 13.62 -4.55
CA GLU A 201 -1.92 14.17 -4.83
C GLU A 201 -1.08 14.25 -3.56
N PHE A 202 -1.69 14.67 -2.46
CA PHE A 202 -1.02 14.71 -1.16
C PHE A 202 -0.63 13.31 -0.66
N LYS A 203 -1.47 12.29 -0.87
CA LYS A 203 -1.08 10.90 -0.54
C LYS A 203 0.02 10.35 -1.45
N PHE A 204 0.07 10.72 -2.74
CA PHE A 204 1.20 10.41 -3.60
C PHE A 204 2.50 11.09 -3.12
N GLN A 205 2.42 12.33 -2.61
CA GLN A 205 3.55 13.01 -1.99
C GLN A 205 3.98 12.35 -0.67
N ASN A 206 3.03 11.86 0.14
CA ASN A 206 3.32 11.08 1.34
C ASN A 206 4.00 9.75 0.99
N LEU A 207 3.54 9.05 -0.05
CA LEU A 207 4.21 7.84 -0.56
C LEU A 207 5.64 8.16 -1.00
N SER A 208 5.83 9.26 -1.72
CA SER A 208 7.15 9.72 -2.12
C SER A 208 8.03 10.01 -0.90
N ALA A 209 7.48 10.55 0.20
CA ALA A 209 8.21 10.74 1.45
C ALA A 209 8.56 9.43 2.17
N VAL A 210 7.70 8.41 2.10
CA VAL A 210 8.01 7.06 2.63
C VAL A 210 9.06 6.36 1.77
N LEU A 211 8.95 6.44 0.45
CA LEU A 211 9.95 5.89 -0.48
C LEU A 211 11.29 6.59 -0.30
N ASP A 212 11.29 7.92 -0.17
CA ASP A 212 12.50 8.72 0.08
C ASP A 212 13.10 8.43 1.47
N SER A 213 12.28 8.14 2.50
CA SER A 213 12.77 7.67 3.80
C SER A 213 13.21 6.21 3.83
N MET A 214 12.91 5.45 2.78
CA MET A 214 13.54 4.16 2.47
C MET A 214 14.63 4.32 1.40
N GLY A 215 14.88 5.57 0.97
CA GLY A 215 15.60 6.06 -0.22
C GLY A 215 15.52 5.18 -1.46
N LEU A 216 14.32 4.71 -1.73
CA LEU A 216 13.88 4.22 -3.01
C LEU A 216 13.58 5.40 -3.94
N GLN A 217 13.65 5.17 -5.25
CA GLN A 217 13.24 6.17 -6.23
C GLN A 217 11.74 6.47 -6.11
N TRP A 218 11.35 7.69 -6.49
CA TRP A 218 9.97 8.16 -6.46
C TRP A 218 9.67 8.98 -7.73
N ILE A 219 8.40 9.10 -8.07
CA ILE A 219 7.96 9.71 -9.34
C ILE A 219 8.21 11.22 -9.33
N ALA A 220 9.09 11.70 -10.21
CA ALA A 220 9.41 13.12 -10.35
C ALA A 220 8.14 13.95 -10.55
N GLY A 221 7.88 14.96 -9.70
CA GLY A 221 6.65 15.76 -9.71
C GLY A 221 5.71 15.52 -8.52
N TYR A 222 5.82 14.37 -7.84
CA TYR A 222 5.25 14.17 -6.50
C TYR A 222 6.33 14.40 -5.44
N LYS A 223 6.75 15.66 -5.27
CA LYS A 223 7.81 16.00 -4.30
C LYS A 223 7.45 15.47 -2.89
N PRO A 224 8.37 14.77 -2.20
CA PRO A 224 8.16 14.28 -0.85
C PRO A 224 7.60 15.37 0.09
N ARG A 225 6.46 15.08 0.73
CA ARG A 225 5.90 15.90 1.83
C ARG A 225 5.45 14.96 2.94
N GLY A 226 5.91 15.23 4.17
CA GLY A 226 5.56 14.43 5.34
C GLY A 226 4.28 14.93 6.02
N HIS A 227 3.40 14.01 6.41
CA HIS A 227 2.26 14.23 7.31
C HIS A 227 2.20 13.12 8.36
N GLY A 228 1.61 13.37 9.54
CA GLY A 228 1.51 12.44 10.68
C GLY A 228 0.79 11.09 10.48
N GLN A 229 0.42 10.70 9.26
CA GLN A 229 -0.14 9.37 8.92
C GLN A 229 0.87 8.47 8.18
N VAL A 230 2.17 8.61 8.45
CA VAL A 230 3.24 7.85 7.81
C VAL A 230 3.11 6.33 8.05
N GLY A 231 2.59 5.91 9.22
CA GLY A 231 2.50 4.50 9.61
C GLY A 231 1.60 3.64 8.71
N ALA A 232 0.34 4.04 8.49
CA ALA A 232 -0.61 3.26 7.69
C ALA A 232 -0.21 3.15 6.21
N ILE A 233 0.46 4.18 5.68
CA ILE A 233 1.01 4.17 4.32
C ILE A 233 2.19 3.21 4.23
N LYS A 234 3.05 3.20 5.25
CA LYS A 234 4.19 2.29 5.34
C LYS A 234 3.75 0.82 5.37
N ASP A 235 2.76 0.48 6.19
CA ASP A 235 2.23 -0.89 6.31
C ASP A 235 1.64 -1.39 4.97
N ALA A 236 0.87 -0.55 4.29
CA ALA A 236 0.30 -0.88 2.97
C ALA A 236 1.37 -0.99 1.87
N LEU A 237 2.38 -0.12 1.91
CA LEU A 237 3.53 -0.17 0.99
C LEU A 237 4.29 -1.48 1.15
N GLU A 238 4.54 -1.90 2.39
CA GLU A 238 5.27 -3.14 2.69
C GLU A 238 4.46 -4.39 2.33
N GLY A 239 3.14 -4.39 2.54
CA GLY A 239 2.24 -5.46 2.07
C GLY A 239 2.19 -5.57 0.53
N TYR A 240 2.16 -4.43 -0.16
CA TYR A 240 2.20 -4.40 -1.62
C TYR A 240 3.55 -4.91 -2.17
N LEU A 241 4.66 -4.47 -1.59
CA LEU A 241 6.00 -4.93 -1.98
C LEU A 241 6.22 -6.42 -1.65
N GLY A 242 5.65 -6.92 -0.55
CA GLY A 242 5.72 -8.34 -0.18
C GLY A 242 4.91 -9.26 -1.10
N SER A 243 3.79 -8.79 -1.66
CA SER A 243 2.94 -9.54 -2.60
C SER A 243 3.40 -9.44 -4.06
N HIS A 244 4.31 -8.51 -4.38
CA HIS A 244 4.79 -8.24 -5.73
C HIS A 244 6.34 -8.32 -5.81
N GLN A 245 6.93 -9.43 -5.37
CA GLN A 245 8.39 -9.59 -5.24
C GLN A 245 9.17 -9.24 -6.52
N GLY A 246 8.76 -9.75 -7.70
CA GLY A 246 9.44 -9.46 -8.98
C GLY A 246 9.33 -8.02 -9.49
N PHE A 247 8.58 -7.17 -8.78
CA PHE A 247 8.47 -5.74 -9.06
C PHE A 247 9.37 -4.89 -8.15
N ALA A 248 9.62 -5.32 -6.91
CA ALA A 248 10.64 -4.70 -6.05
C ALA A 248 12.03 -4.79 -6.71
N ASP A 249 12.35 -5.93 -7.32
CA ASP A 249 13.61 -6.16 -8.06
C ASP A 249 13.80 -5.24 -9.29
N LYS A 250 12.71 -4.68 -9.83
CA LYS A 250 12.71 -3.74 -10.97
C LYS A 250 12.60 -2.26 -10.55
N LEU A 251 12.29 -2.03 -9.28
CA LEU A 251 12.18 -0.73 -8.63
C LEU A 251 13.48 -0.31 -7.96
N GLU A 252 14.28 -1.30 -7.57
CA GLU A 252 15.68 -1.06 -7.37
C GLU A 252 16.23 -0.58 -8.73
N PRO A 253 16.91 0.58 -8.79
CA PRO A 253 17.86 0.75 -9.88
C PRO A 253 18.73 -0.52 -9.86
N SER A 254 19.25 -0.96 -11.00
CA SER A 254 20.49 -1.74 -10.98
C SER A 254 21.42 -0.97 -10.04
N LEU A 255 21.53 -1.40 -8.78
CA LEU A 255 22.18 -0.59 -7.77
C LEU A 255 23.58 -0.41 -8.35
N PRO A 256 23.95 0.84 -8.72
CA PRO A 256 25.27 1.04 -9.30
C PRO A 256 26.27 0.50 -8.30
N GLU A 257 27.47 0.16 -8.77
CA GLU A 257 28.58 -0.13 -7.86
C GLU A 257 28.56 0.84 -6.67
N PRO A 258 28.85 0.36 -5.44
CA PRO A 258 28.68 1.12 -4.21
C PRO A 258 29.20 2.54 -4.42
N PRO A 259 28.45 3.58 -3.99
CA PRO A 259 28.79 4.97 -4.30
C PRO A 259 30.26 5.20 -3.99
N PRO A 260 31.02 5.83 -4.91
CA PRO A 260 32.46 5.98 -4.74
C PRO A 260 32.70 6.68 -3.40
N VAL A 261 33.46 6.02 -2.53
CA VAL A 261 33.79 6.60 -1.23
C VAL A 261 34.44 7.97 -1.48
N PRO A 262 34.03 9.04 -0.80
CA PRO A 262 34.67 10.34 -0.94
C PRO A 262 36.19 10.26 -0.64
N PRO A 263 37.02 11.14 -1.23
CA PRO A 263 38.46 11.16 -0.98
C PRO A 263 38.83 11.46 0.48
N SER A 264 37.94 12.11 1.24
CA SER A 264 38.09 12.33 2.69
C SER A 264 37.07 11.48 3.45
N VAL A 265 37.57 10.58 4.30
CA VAL A 265 36.74 9.76 5.21
C VAL A 265 36.02 10.62 6.26
N SER A 266 36.60 11.76 6.66
CA SER A 266 36.02 12.65 7.66
C SER A 266 34.69 13.29 7.23
N GLY A 267 34.43 13.39 5.92
CA GLY A 267 33.16 13.91 5.41
C GLY A 267 32.00 12.91 5.44
N VAL A 268 32.29 11.62 5.66
CA VAL A 268 31.29 10.55 5.70
C VAL A 268 30.77 10.33 7.12
N PHE A 269 31.63 10.51 8.13
CA PHE A 269 31.24 10.31 9.53
C PHE A 269 30.50 11.52 10.10
N THR A 270 29.43 11.25 10.85
CA THR A 270 28.62 12.25 11.56
C THR A 270 28.42 11.85 13.02
N GLU A 271 28.12 12.83 13.86
CA GLU A 271 27.68 12.56 15.23
C GLU A 271 26.36 11.77 15.25
N PRO A 272 26.17 10.85 16.22
CA PRO A 272 24.92 10.15 16.37
C PRO A 272 23.80 11.12 16.80
N PRO A 273 22.56 10.94 16.33
CA PRO A 273 21.44 11.77 16.75
C PRO A 273 21.15 11.60 18.24
N GLU A 274 20.70 12.66 18.91
CA GLU A 274 20.30 12.59 20.31
C GLU A 274 19.11 11.62 20.50
N LEU A 275 19.22 10.73 21.48
CA LEU A 275 18.13 9.85 21.87
C LEU A 275 16.99 10.67 22.49
N SER A 276 15.96 10.95 21.70
CA SER A 276 14.73 11.56 22.20
C SER A 276 13.92 10.52 22.97
N ILE A 277 14.10 10.47 24.29
CA ILE A 277 13.22 9.73 25.20
C ILE A 277 11.89 10.50 25.28
N PRO A 278 10.74 9.95 24.85
CA PRO A 278 9.47 10.65 25.02
C PRO A 278 9.22 10.89 26.51
N LYS A 279 9.13 12.17 26.91
CA LYS A 279 8.74 12.55 28.27
C LYS A 279 7.24 12.25 28.45
N SER A 280 6.95 11.28 29.32
CA SER A 280 5.64 10.87 29.86
C SER A 280 4.70 10.04 28.95
N PRO A 281 4.03 9.01 29.51
CA PRO A 281 3.05 8.19 28.82
C PRO A 281 1.67 8.88 28.86
N SER A 282 1.33 9.66 27.84
CA SER A 282 -0.04 10.13 27.62
C SER A 282 -0.40 10.07 26.15
N ALA A 283 -0.66 8.86 25.69
CA ALA A 283 -1.61 8.50 24.64
C ALA A 283 -1.61 6.97 24.58
N ALA A 284 -2.76 6.37 24.28
CA ALA A 284 -2.97 4.93 24.16
C ALA A 284 -1.78 4.17 23.54
N PRO A 285 -1.53 2.91 23.94
CA PRO A 285 -0.38 2.15 23.45
C PRO A 285 -0.39 2.19 21.93
N VAL A 286 0.63 2.83 21.35
CA VAL A 286 0.95 2.65 19.93
C VAL A 286 1.15 1.15 19.79
N ARG A 287 0.14 0.50 19.24
CA ARG A 287 0.16 -0.93 18.97
C ARG A 287 1.24 -1.07 17.91
N VAL A 288 2.46 -1.40 18.34
CA VAL A 288 3.57 -1.79 17.46
C VAL A 288 3.08 -3.08 16.81
N GLN A 289 2.36 -2.94 15.70
CA GLN A 289 1.73 -4.06 15.02
C GLN A 289 2.85 -4.90 14.43
N LYS A 290 2.93 -6.13 14.94
CA LYS A 290 3.59 -7.32 14.39
C LYS A 290 4.21 -7.13 13.00
N TRP A 291 5.46 -6.70 12.98
CA TRP A 291 6.29 -6.60 11.78
C TRP A 291 6.62 -8.00 11.26
N ASN A 292 6.36 -8.27 9.98
CA ASN A 292 6.66 -9.56 9.36
C ASN A 292 8.12 -9.60 8.84
N ARG A 293 9.02 -10.04 9.73
CA ARG A 293 10.47 -10.16 9.53
C ARG A 293 10.86 -10.86 8.22
N ALA A 294 10.09 -11.86 7.79
CA ALA A 294 10.38 -12.65 6.59
C ALA A 294 10.27 -11.87 5.27
N ALA A 295 9.45 -10.83 5.20
CA ALA A 295 9.30 -10.01 3.99
C ALA A 295 10.33 -8.87 3.92
N SER A 296 10.94 -8.47 5.05
CA SER A 296 12.05 -7.51 5.11
C SER A 296 13.41 -8.17 4.83
N ASP A 297 13.61 -9.43 5.26
CA ASP A 297 14.90 -10.14 5.13
C ASP A 297 15.33 -10.43 3.69
N ALA A 298 14.41 -10.52 2.72
CA ALA A 298 14.77 -10.70 1.32
C ALA A 298 15.13 -9.37 0.63
N ARG A 299 14.40 -8.30 0.93
CA ARG A 299 14.57 -6.96 0.32
C ARG A 299 15.74 -6.17 0.90
N ASN A 300 16.11 -6.43 2.16
CA ASN A 300 17.25 -5.79 2.81
C ASN A 300 18.59 -6.52 2.58
N ARG A 301 18.61 -7.68 1.92
CA ARG A 301 19.86 -8.45 1.75
C ARG A 301 20.83 -7.75 0.79
N THR A 302 20.35 -7.28 -0.37
CA THR A 302 21.18 -6.57 -1.35
C THR A 302 21.67 -5.23 -0.82
N LEU A 303 20.79 -4.44 -0.19
CA LEU A 303 21.15 -3.17 0.45
C LEU A 303 22.11 -3.36 1.64
N GLY A 304 21.89 -4.41 2.44
CA GLY A 304 22.79 -4.81 3.53
C GLY A 304 24.18 -5.12 2.99
N GLU A 305 24.28 -6.04 2.04
CA GLU A 305 25.56 -6.45 1.44
C GLU A 305 26.32 -5.27 0.81
N GLN A 306 25.63 -4.37 0.12
CA GLN A 306 26.27 -3.19 -0.47
C GLN A 306 26.76 -2.20 0.59
N GLY A 307 26.00 -2.01 1.66
CA GLY A 307 26.43 -1.20 2.79
C GLY A 307 27.63 -1.81 3.51
N GLU A 308 27.67 -3.14 3.68
CA GLU A 308 28.79 -3.86 4.26
C GLU A 308 30.07 -3.69 3.42
N ARG A 309 29.97 -3.86 2.09
CA ARG A 309 31.09 -3.59 1.14
C ARG A 309 31.54 -2.12 1.16
N PHE A 310 30.59 -1.20 1.29
CA PHE A 310 30.88 0.22 1.43
C PHE A 310 31.67 0.50 2.71
N VAL A 311 31.25 -0.07 3.85
CA VAL A 311 31.96 0.07 5.14
C VAL A 311 33.37 -0.52 5.09
N VAL A 312 33.56 -1.68 4.46
CA VAL A 312 34.92 -2.23 4.21
C VAL A 312 35.79 -1.21 3.48
N SER A 313 35.25 -0.59 2.42
CA SER A 313 35.97 0.42 1.64
C SER A 313 36.29 1.67 2.45
N VAL A 314 35.36 2.12 3.30
CA VAL A 314 35.55 3.26 4.23
C VAL A 314 36.65 2.95 5.25
N GLU A 315 36.61 1.78 5.89
CA GLU A 315 37.60 1.39 6.90
C GLU A 315 39.01 1.23 6.30
N ARG A 316 39.13 0.64 5.11
CA ARG A 316 40.40 0.56 4.39
C ARG A 316 40.99 1.94 4.10
N ARG A 317 40.16 2.89 3.69
CA ARG A 317 40.60 4.27 3.45
C ARG A 317 40.96 4.98 4.74
N ARG A 318 40.20 4.78 5.81
CA ARG A 318 40.50 5.35 7.14
C ARG A 318 41.88 4.91 7.61
N LEU A 319 42.15 3.60 7.62
CA LEU A 319 43.45 3.05 7.98
C LEU A 319 44.58 3.52 7.06
N THR A 320 44.33 3.61 5.74
CA THR A 320 45.32 4.13 4.80
C THR A 320 45.65 5.60 5.06
N ALA A 321 44.65 6.43 5.36
CA ALA A 321 44.83 7.84 5.70
C ALA A 321 45.58 8.03 7.04
N GLU A 322 45.44 7.07 7.96
CA GLU A 322 46.20 6.99 9.22
C GLU A 322 47.61 6.38 9.04
N GLY A 323 48.03 6.07 7.79
CA GLY A 323 49.34 5.50 7.48
C GLY A 323 49.47 3.99 7.75
N ARG A 324 48.35 3.30 8.00
CA ARG A 324 48.28 1.86 8.29
C ARG A 324 47.77 1.04 7.12
N SER A 325 48.41 1.18 5.95
CA SER A 325 48.08 0.38 4.76
C SER A 325 48.22 -1.13 5.00
N ASP A 326 49.09 -1.53 5.93
CA ASP A 326 49.25 -2.92 6.40
C ASP A 326 47.98 -3.47 7.05
N LEU A 327 47.31 -2.67 7.88
CA LEU A 327 46.03 -3.04 8.50
C LEU A 327 44.86 -2.90 7.52
N ALA A 328 44.90 -1.90 6.64
CA ALA A 328 43.88 -1.72 5.61
C ALA A 328 43.75 -2.99 4.72
N ALA A 329 44.87 -3.60 4.34
CA ALA A 329 44.88 -4.84 3.57
C ALA A 329 44.23 -6.02 4.31
N ARG A 330 44.14 -5.96 5.64
CA ARG A 330 43.58 -7.01 6.51
C ARG A 330 42.13 -6.79 6.90
N VAL A 331 41.49 -5.70 6.45
CA VAL A 331 40.06 -5.48 6.66
C VAL A 331 39.26 -6.48 5.81
N ILE A 332 38.40 -7.26 6.47
CA ILE A 332 37.60 -8.33 5.84
C ILE A 332 36.11 -8.17 6.16
N HIS A 333 35.30 -8.69 5.24
CA HIS A 333 33.86 -8.87 5.42
C HIS A 333 33.62 -10.27 6.00
N THR A 334 33.13 -10.35 7.24
CA THR A 334 33.20 -11.56 8.07
C THR A 334 32.33 -12.71 7.55
N ALA A 335 31.23 -12.40 6.84
CA ALA A 335 30.33 -13.39 6.27
C ALA A 335 31.01 -14.33 5.24
N LEU A 336 32.15 -13.92 4.68
CA LEU A 336 32.90 -14.69 3.70
C LEU A 336 33.91 -15.67 4.32
N ASP A 337 34.34 -15.48 5.58
CA ASP A 337 35.46 -16.22 6.17
C ASP A 337 35.10 -17.09 7.39
N GLU A 338 34.17 -16.68 8.27
CA GLU A 338 33.84 -17.40 9.53
C GLU A 338 32.40 -17.96 9.60
N GLY A 339 31.56 -17.69 8.59
CA GLY A 339 30.14 -18.06 8.53
C GLY A 339 29.22 -17.16 9.38
N ASP A 340 27.90 -17.36 9.28
CA ASP A 340 26.82 -16.56 9.91
C ASP A 340 26.84 -16.50 11.46
N GLY A 341 27.86 -17.07 12.12
CA GLY A 341 27.96 -17.21 13.58
C GLY A 341 28.72 -16.09 14.31
N ALA A 342 29.48 -15.25 13.59
CA ALA A 342 30.41 -14.29 14.20
C ALA A 342 29.72 -13.17 15.00
N GLY A 343 28.51 -12.77 14.58
CA GLY A 343 27.71 -11.72 15.23
C GLY A 343 28.20 -10.29 15.01
N PHE A 344 28.94 -10.07 13.92
CA PHE A 344 29.33 -8.77 13.35
C PHE A 344 29.66 -8.95 11.85
N ASP A 345 29.57 -7.88 11.05
CA ASP A 345 29.69 -7.95 9.58
C ASP A 345 31.09 -7.63 9.04
N VAL A 346 31.86 -6.76 9.72
CA VAL A 346 33.18 -6.32 9.24
C VAL A 346 34.21 -6.38 10.37
N ALA A 347 35.35 -7.03 10.12
CA ALA A 347 36.53 -6.98 10.99
C ALA A 347 37.50 -5.89 10.49
N SER A 348 37.79 -4.92 11.36
CA SER A 348 38.71 -3.81 11.13
C SER A 348 39.64 -3.62 12.34
N PHE A 349 40.42 -2.54 12.36
CA PHE A 349 41.41 -2.25 13.39
C PHE A 349 41.47 -0.75 13.70
N ASP A 350 41.78 -0.37 14.94
CA ASP A 350 42.21 0.99 15.26
C ASP A 350 43.67 1.24 14.79
N ALA A 351 44.10 2.50 14.81
CA ALA A 351 45.45 2.89 14.37
C ALA A 351 46.57 2.20 15.16
N ASP A 352 46.30 1.80 16.41
CA ASP A 352 47.21 1.04 17.28
C ASP A 352 47.20 -0.48 17.00
N GLY A 353 46.30 -0.95 16.12
CA GLY A 353 46.12 -2.35 15.77
C GLY A 353 45.14 -3.12 16.67
N SER A 354 44.49 -2.47 17.62
CA SER A 354 43.42 -3.10 18.39
C SER A 354 42.21 -3.41 17.49
N PRO A 355 41.47 -4.51 17.75
CA PRO A 355 40.42 -4.96 16.85
C PRO A 355 39.17 -4.06 16.92
N ARG A 356 38.54 -3.86 15.77
CA ARG A 356 37.22 -3.23 15.62
C ARG A 356 36.27 -4.24 14.99
N LEU A 357 35.22 -4.62 15.71
CA LEU A 357 34.18 -5.55 15.27
C LEU A 357 32.94 -4.74 14.93
N ILE A 358 32.66 -4.60 13.64
CA ILE A 358 31.68 -3.64 13.14
C ILE A 358 30.44 -4.38 12.66
N GLU A 359 29.31 -4.07 13.27
CA GLU A 359 27.97 -4.42 12.79
C GLU A 359 27.43 -3.29 11.92
N VAL A 360 26.99 -3.60 10.70
CA VAL A 360 26.57 -2.62 9.69
C VAL A 360 25.06 -2.65 9.52
N LYS A 361 24.41 -1.51 9.79
CA LYS A 361 22.98 -1.35 9.52
C LYS A 361 22.79 -0.26 8.48
N THR A 362 22.37 -0.67 7.29
CA THR A 362 22.19 0.21 6.12
C THR A 362 20.74 0.65 5.96
N THR A 363 20.54 1.90 5.55
CA THR A 363 19.25 2.44 5.11
C THR A 363 19.52 3.53 4.08
N ASN A 364 18.61 3.75 3.13
CA ASN A 364 18.65 4.98 2.34
C ASN A 364 17.84 6.12 3.01
N GLY A 365 17.21 5.85 4.15
CA GLY A 365 16.48 6.82 4.96
C GLY A 365 17.31 7.73 5.86
N PRO A 366 16.64 8.51 6.73
CA PRO A 366 17.27 9.28 7.80
C PRO A 366 18.00 8.41 8.83
N ALA A 367 18.91 9.03 9.58
CA ALA A 367 19.74 8.42 10.62
C ALA A 367 18.94 7.69 11.71
N GLU A 368 17.74 8.19 12.03
CA GLU A 368 16.84 7.72 13.08
C GLU A 368 15.96 6.53 12.66
N THR A 369 16.08 6.09 11.40
CA THR A 369 15.28 4.97 10.88
C THR A 369 15.51 3.71 11.73
N PRO A 370 14.46 3.11 12.34
CA PRO A 370 14.60 1.91 13.14
C PRO A 370 15.24 0.75 12.36
N PHE A 371 15.98 -0.09 13.06
CA PHE A 371 16.66 -1.26 12.51
C PHE A 371 16.53 -2.45 13.46
N TYR A 372 16.75 -3.65 12.92
CA TYR A 372 16.69 -4.89 13.68
C TYR A 372 18.09 -5.38 14.00
N VAL A 373 18.22 -5.98 15.18
CA VAL A 373 19.42 -6.69 15.59
C VAL A 373 19.06 -8.12 15.98
N THR A 374 19.96 -9.06 15.73
CA THR A 374 19.76 -10.45 16.15
C THR A 374 20.16 -10.66 17.61
N ALA A 375 19.67 -11.75 18.21
CA ALA A 375 20.10 -12.13 19.56
C ALA A 375 21.61 -12.40 19.63
N ASN A 376 22.20 -12.88 18.53
CA ASN A 376 23.64 -13.13 18.46
C ASN A 376 24.42 -11.80 18.45
N GLU A 377 24.03 -10.83 17.63
CA GLU A 377 24.63 -9.48 17.62
C GLU A 377 24.56 -8.81 18.99
N VAL A 378 23.41 -8.87 19.65
CA VAL A 378 23.26 -8.29 21.01
C VAL A 378 24.23 -8.96 21.98
N ARG A 379 24.30 -10.30 21.99
CA ARG A 379 25.23 -11.05 22.85
C ARG A 379 26.69 -10.70 22.55
N VAL A 380 27.09 -10.68 21.28
CA VAL A 380 28.47 -10.37 20.88
C VAL A 380 28.84 -8.92 21.25
N SER A 381 27.89 -7.98 21.14
CA SER A 381 28.11 -6.61 21.60
C SER A 381 28.37 -6.50 23.11
N GLU A 382 27.79 -7.41 23.91
CA GLU A 382 28.04 -7.49 25.35
C GLU A 382 29.39 -8.15 25.63
N ASP A 383 29.65 -9.30 25.01
CA ASP A 383 30.85 -10.10 25.25
C ASP A 383 32.14 -9.39 24.78
N ARG A 384 32.04 -8.54 23.76
CA ARG A 384 33.19 -7.86 23.12
C ARG A 384 33.06 -6.34 23.09
N ALA A 385 32.42 -5.76 24.10
CA ALA A 385 32.06 -4.34 24.18
C ALA A 385 33.23 -3.37 23.88
N ASP A 386 34.45 -3.66 24.31
CA ASP A 386 35.60 -2.76 24.09
C ASP A 386 35.93 -2.57 22.59
N SER A 387 35.62 -3.58 21.79
CA SER A 387 35.93 -3.65 20.35
C SER A 387 34.70 -3.58 19.45
N TYR A 388 33.48 -3.68 19.99
CA TYR A 388 32.24 -3.72 19.21
C TYR A 388 31.78 -2.33 18.81
N LEU A 389 31.44 -2.15 17.53
CA LEU A 389 30.89 -0.92 16.99
C LEU A 389 29.65 -1.21 16.13
N LEU A 390 28.63 -0.39 16.27
CA LEU A 390 27.51 -0.33 15.34
C LEU A 390 27.72 0.83 14.37
N TYR A 391 27.83 0.53 13.08
CA TYR A 391 27.84 1.52 12.01
C TYR A 391 26.45 1.64 11.42
N ARG A 392 25.82 2.81 11.60
CA ARG A 392 24.59 3.14 10.88
C ARG A 392 24.92 3.88 9.61
N VAL A 393 24.75 3.21 8.47
CA VAL A 393 24.88 3.82 7.15
C VAL A 393 23.50 4.34 6.73
N TYR A 394 23.37 5.63 6.49
CA TYR A 394 22.11 6.29 6.15
C TYR A 394 22.26 7.19 4.91
N GLY A 395 21.14 7.52 4.24
CA GLY A 395 21.18 8.25 2.96
C GLY A 395 21.93 7.53 1.83
N PHE A 396 22.09 6.20 1.93
CA PHE A 396 23.07 5.41 1.17
C PHE A 396 23.03 5.62 -0.36
N ALA A 397 21.85 5.62 -0.97
CA ALA A 397 21.68 5.78 -2.42
C ALA A 397 22.03 7.19 -2.98
N LYS A 398 22.12 8.23 -2.15
CA LYS A 398 22.35 9.61 -2.61
C LYS A 398 23.65 10.19 -2.07
N GLU A 399 23.75 10.29 -0.75
CA GLU A 399 24.88 10.87 -0.04
C GLU A 399 25.10 10.05 1.23
N PRO A 400 25.83 8.92 1.13
CA PRO A 400 26.00 8.01 2.24
C PRO A 400 26.74 8.68 3.40
N ARG A 401 26.16 8.61 4.59
CA ARG A 401 26.74 9.09 5.85
C ARG A 401 26.71 7.97 6.88
N ILE A 402 27.65 8.03 7.83
CA ILE A 402 27.83 7.02 8.87
C ILE A 402 27.86 7.70 10.23
N TYR A 403 27.05 7.23 11.18
CA TYR A 403 27.35 7.44 12.59
C TYR A 403 27.74 6.12 13.26
N CYS A 404 28.52 6.22 14.33
CA CYS A 404 29.08 5.08 15.04
C CYS A 404 28.63 5.08 16.50
N LEU A 405 28.17 3.94 17.00
CA LEU A 405 27.96 3.69 18.43
C LEU A 405 28.94 2.63 18.91
N LYS A 406 29.71 2.92 19.96
CA LYS A 406 30.71 2.01 20.54
C LYS A 406 30.14 1.28 21.75
N GLY A 407 30.46 0.00 21.88
CA GLY A 407 30.13 -0.80 23.06
C GLY A 407 28.86 -1.63 22.93
N SER A 408 28.42 -2.13 24.08
CA SER A 408 27.22 -2.97 24.18
C SER A 408 25.99 -2.22 23.70
N LEU A 409 25.15 -2.89 22.91
CA LEU A 409 23.84 -2.38 22.51
C LEU A 409 22.89 -2.22 23.71
N LYS A 410 23.19 -2.81 24.87
CA LYS A 410 22.43 -2.62 26.12
C LYS A 410 22.90 -1.46 26.99
N SER A 411 23.97 -0.76 26.60
CA SER A 411 24.54 0.37 27.37
C SER A 411 23.63 1.61 27.44
N GLY A 412 22.51 1.62 26.72
CA GLY A 412 21.58 2.74 26.63
C GLY A 412 21.76 3.61 25.37
N ALA A 413 22.78 3.33 24.55
CA ALA A 413 23.00 4.01 23.27
C ALA A 413 21.91 3.70 22.22
N VAL A 414 21.16 2.62 22.40
CA VAL A 414 19.97 2.28 21.62
C VAL A 414 18.86 1.74 22.53
N ARG A 415 17.61 1.84 22.08
CA ARG A 415 16.46 1.21 22.74
C ARG A 415 16.17 -0.14 22.08
N LEU A 416 16.34 -1.22 22.84
CA LEU A 416 16.02 -2.57 22.39
C LEU A 416 14.61 -2.96 22.82
N GLU A 417 13.83 -3.46 21.87
CA GLU A 417 12.51 -4.04 22.11
C GLU A 417 12.49 -5.48 21.60
N ALA A 418 12.05 -6.42 22.45
CA ALA A 418 11.96 -7.83 22.07
C ALA A 418 10.82 -8.05 21.09
N THR A 419 11.15 -8.45 19.86
CA THR A 419 10.19 -8.59 18.75
C THR A 419 9.88 -10.05 18.39
N VAL A 420 10.83 -10.98 18.58
CA VAL A 420 10.69 -12.40 18.23
C VAL A 420 11.30 -13.28 19.32
N TYR A 421 10.55 -14.29 19.75
CA TYR A 421 11.01 -15.31 20.71
C TYR A 421 11.18 -16.65 20.01
N ARG A 422 12.31 -17.31 20.25
CA ARG A 422 12.56 -18.70 19.84
C ARG A 422 12.20 -19.62 21.01
N ALA A 423 11.30 -20.57 20.78
CA ALA A 423 10.99 -21.63 21.74
C ALA A 423 11.70 -22.93 21.32
N SER A 424 12.29 -23.63 22.28
CA SER A 424 12.82 -24.99 22.13
C SER A 424 12.38 -25.82 23.33
N ARG A 425 12.16 -27.11 23.12
CA ARG A 425 11.75 -28.07 24.15
C ARG A 425 12.96 -28.72 24.80
#